data_AF-A0A7V1SSP1-F1
#
_entry.id   AF-A0A7V1SSP1-F1
#
_cell.length_a   1.000
_cell.length_b   1.000
_cell.length_c   1.000
_cell.angle_alpha   90.00
_cell.angle_beta   90.00
_cell.angle_gamma   90.00
#
_symmetry.space_group_name_H-M   'P 1'
#
loop_
_entity.id
_entity.type
_entity.pdbx_description
1 polymer ?
#
loop_
_entity_poly.entity_id
_entity_poly.type
_entity_poly.pdbx_seq_one_letter_code
_entity_poly.pdbx_strand_id
1 'polypeptide(L)' 'MIYYKINAWRKKLWLSPDYQFVLHAAYNEDRGPVYVLAIRAHVEF' A
#
# COMPACT_ATOMS: atom_id res chain seq x y z
N MET A 1 -15.63 6.94 -0.74
CA MET A 1 -14.15 6.93 -0.67
C MET A 1 -13.73 7.99 0.33
N ILE A 2 -13.26 7.59 1.51
CA ILE A 2 -12.87 8.52 2.58
C ILE A 2 -11.40 8.88 2.37
N TYR A 3 -11.10 10.15 2.10
CA TYR A 3 -9.74 10.64 1.87
C TYR A 3 -9.30 11.43 3.12
N TYR A 4 -8.46 10.83 3.96
CA TYR A 4 -7.90 11.50 5.13
C TYR A 4 -6.49 12.00 4.78
N LYS A 5 -6.37 13.31 4.51
CA LYS A 5 -5.10 13.96 4.17
C LYS A 5 -4.42 14.38 5.48
N ILE A 6 -3.65 13.47 6.08
CA ILE A 6 -2.78 13.81 7.22
C ILE A 6 -1.75 14.83 6.70
N ASN A 7 -1.60 15.96 7.39
CA ASN A 7 -0.76 17.10 7.02
C ASN A 7 0.73 16.72 7.08
N ALA A 8 1.20 16.01 6.05
CA ALA A 8 2.53 15.46 5.94
C ALA A 8 3.51 16.56 5.51
N TRP A 9 4.16 17.17 6.52
CA TRP A 9 5.36 18.01 6.46
C TRP A 9 5.60 18.76 5.12
N ARG A 10 5.10 20.01 5.01
CA ARG A 10 5.33 20.94 3.88
C ARG A 10 4.99 20.41 2.47
N LYS A 11 4.11 19.40 2.33
CA LYS A 11 3.86 18.69 1.06
C LYS A 11 5.11 18.01 0.50
N LYS A 12 6.03 17.60 1.37
CA LYS A 12 7.24 16.84 1.00
C LYS A 12 7.10 15.36 1.28
N LEU A 13 6.03 14.95 1.96
CA LEU A 13 5.76 13.57 2.33
C LEU A 13 4.33 13.23 1.90
N TRP A 14 4.15 12.07 1.28
CA TRP A 14 2.84 11.50 0.98
C TRP A 14 2.79 10.08 1.51
N LEU A 15 1.74 9.76 2.25
CA LEU A 15 1.48 8.43 2.76
C LEU A 15 0.22 7.89 2.07
N SER A 16 0.31 6.67 1.54
CA SER A 16 -0.79 5.99 0.89
C SER A 16 -0.96 4.59 1.48
N PRO A 17 -2.15 4.22 1.98
CA PRO A 17 -2.43 2.83 2.29
C PRO A 17 -2.55 2.03 0.99
N ASP A 18 -2.05 0.80 1.00
CA ASP A 18 -2.12 -0.15 -0.10
C ASP A 18 -2.72 -1.48 0.39
N TYR A 19 -3.62 -2.04 -0.41
CA TYR A 19 -4.17 -3.37 -0.20
C TYR A 19 -4.14 -4.15 -1.50
N GLN A 20 -3.65 -5.39 -1.45
CA GLN A 20 -3.60 -6.28 -2.61
C GLN A 20 -4.13 -7.65 -2.22
N PHE A 21 -4.97 -8.19 -3.10
CA PHE A 21 -5.39 -9.58 -3.07
C PHE A 21 -4.63 -10.34 -4.14
N VAL A 22 -3.82 -11.31 -3.74
CA VAL A 22 -2.95 -12.08 -4.62
C VAL A 22 -3.45 -13.52 -4.67
N LEU A 23 -3.93 -13.97 -5.84
CA LEU A 23 -4.47 -15.32 -6.02
C LEU A 23 -3.39 -16.42 -6.02
N HIS A 24 -2.25 -16.17 -6.68
CA HIS A 24 -1.15 -17.13 -6.83
C HIS A 24 0.18 -16.51 -6.37
N ALA A 25 0.41 -16.51 -5.06
CA ALA A 25 1.59 -15.86 -4.48
C ALA A 25 2.88 -16.53 -4.97
N ALA A 26 3.84 -15.70 -5.40
CA ALA A 26 5.12 -16.15 -5.98
C ALA A 26 4.96 -17.14 -7.15
N TYR A 27 3.89 -17.01 -7.94
CA TYR A 27 3.57 -17.89 -9.07
C TYR A 27 3.41 -19.36 -8.67
N ASN A 28 2.96 -19.62 -7.45
CA ASN A 28 2.69 -20.95 -6.95
C ASN A 28 1.19 -21.13 -6.70
N GLU A 29 0.59 -22.08 -7.42
CA GLU A 29 -0.84 -22.39 -7.37
C GLU A 29 -1.26 -23.03 -6.04
N ASP A 30 -0.39 -23.85 -5.45
CA ASP A 30 -0.66 -24.57 -4.19
C ASP A 30 -0.63 -23.65 -2.95
N ARG A 31 -0.09 -22.42 -3.08
CA ARG A 31 0.07 -21.49 -1.95
C ARG A 31 -1.21 -20.74 -1.59
N GLY A 32 -2.27 -20.88 -2.38
CA GLY A 32 -3.56 -20.24 -2.13
C GLY A 32 -3.53 -18.71 -2.13
N PRO A 33 -4.69 -18.08 -1.94
CA PRO A 33 -4.82 -16.63 -1.98
C PRO A 33 -4.25 -15.96 -0.72
N VAL A 34 -3.64 -14.79 -0.89
CA VAL A 34 -3.03 -14.00 0.19
C VAL A 34 -3.51 -12.55 0.15
N TYR A 35 -3.73 -12.00 1.35
CA TYR A 35 -4.00 -10.57 1.56
C TYR A 35 -2.72 -9.84 1.96
N VAL A 36 -2.37 -8.80 1.21
CA VAL A 36 -1.22 -7.94 1.50
C VAL A 36 -1.73 -6.57 1.91
N LEU A 37 -1.31 -6.12 3.10
CA LEU A 37 -1.58 -4.79 3.64
C LEU A 37 -0.27 -4.03 3.75
N ALA A 38 -0.21 -2.82 3.20
CA ALA A 38 0.99 -2.00 3.22
C ALA A 38 0.68 -0.51 3.38
N ILE A 39 1.70 0.27 3.76
CA ILE A 39 1.70 1.73 3.73
C ILE A 39 2.90 2.17 2.90
N ARG A 40 2.66 2.98 1.89
CA ARG A 40 3.70 3.54 1.02
C ARG A 40 3.99 4.98 1.40
N ALA A 41 5.27 5.32 1.52
CA ALA A 41 5.73 6.68 1.70
C ALA A 41 6.42 7.18 0.42
N HIS A 42 6.07 8.37 -0.03
CA HIS A 42 6.79 9.13 -1.05
C HIS A 42 7.37 10.39 -0.41
N VAL A 43 8.64 10.71 -0.67
CA VAL A 43 9.32 11.86 -0.07
C VAL A 43 10.08 12.65 -1.14
N GLU A 44 9.90 13.97 -1.16
CA GLU A 44 10.63 14.92 -2.01
C GLU A 44 11.53 15.82 -1.14
N PHE A 45 12.79 16.03 -1.55
CA PHE A 45 13.79 16.80 -0.79
C PHE A 45 14.09 18.15 -1.41
#